data_AF-A0A934BUA1-F1
#
_entry.id   AF-A0A934BUA1-F1
#
_cell.length_a   1.000
_cell.length_b   1.000
_cell.length_c   1.000
_cell.angle_alpha   90.00
_cell.angle_beta   90.00
_cell.angle_gamma   90.00
#
_symmetry.space_group_name_H-M   'P 1'
#
loop_
_entity.id
_entity.type
_entity.pdbx_description
1 polymer ?
#
loop_
_entity_poly.entity_id
_entity_poly.type
_entity_poly.pdbx_seq_one_letter_code
_entity_poly.pdbx_strand_id
1 'polypeptide(L)'
;MMTESVKKRPTAVTVIAWFCIIVGCWGTIVTACQVWNGPPPAPADSDEQFGFGRLNYPLMLWMKDFQSVCSIVELIAGVCLLKLHAWARAAIEVVSWLEILIQYILPVIGAVWTICYYPRVRHMLADLSAWSVTITFGLFIFQLAMGAAVNGAIIYYLRSKKVREAVG
;
A
#
# COMPACT_ATOMS: atom_id res chain seq x y z
N MET A 1 -6.37 33.25 -33.71
CA MET A 1 -5.70 32.00 -33.28
C MET A 1 -5.04 32.29 -31.94
N MET A 2 -5.68 31.92 -30.83
CA MET A 2 -5.02 31.94 -29.53
C MET A 2 -4.03 30.76 -29.52
N THR A 3 -2.75 31.07 -29.46
CA THR A 3 -1.71 30.08 -29.24
C THR A 3 -1.99 29.38 -27.92
N GLU A 4 -2.41 28.12 -27.96
CA GLU A 4 -2.40 27.24 -26.79
C GLU A 4 -0.98 27.30 -26.20
N SER A 5 -0.82 28.01 -25.08
CA SER A 5 0.45 28.01 -24.37
C SER A 5 0.69 26.57 -23.93
N VAL A 6 1.65 25.89 -24.56
CA VAL A 6 2.00 24.51 -24.22
C VAL A 6 2.36 24.48 -22.73
N LYS A 7 1.45 23.95 -21.91
CA LYS A 7 1.59 23.94 -20.45
C LYS A 7 2.77 23.04 -20.11
N LYS A 8 3.91 23.64 -19.73
CA LYS A 8 5.14 22.90 -19.48
C LYS A 8 4.94 21.98 -18.27
N ARG A 9 5.09 20.66 -18.50
CA ARG A 9 4.97 19.65 -17.44
C ARG A 9 6.08 19.83 -16.39
N PRO A 10 5.75 20.00 -15.10
CA PRO A 10 6.76 20.04 -14.04
C PRO A 10 7.46 18.69 -13.90
N THR A 11 8.77 18.70 -13.63
CA THR A 11 9.56 17.47 -13.41
C THR A 11 8.98 16.59 -12.31
N ALA A 12 8.49 17.20 -11.22
CA ALA A 12 7.85 16.47 -10.12
C ALA A 12 6.64 15.64 -10.57
N VAL A 13 5.82 16.18 -11.48
CA VAL A 13 4.67 15.45 -12.05
C VAL A 13 5.15 14.22 -12.83
N THR A 14 6.19 14.39 -13.65
CA THR A 14 6.77 13.28 -14.42
C THR A 14 7.32 12.19 -13.50
N VAL A 15 8.07 12.57 -12.46
CA VAL A 15 8.68 11.62 -11.52
C VAL A 15 7.60 10.86 -10.75
N ILE A 16 6.62 11.55 -10.17
CA ILE A 16 5.52 10.91 -9.42
C ILE A 16 4.71 9.99 -10.33
N ALA A 17 4.35 10.46 -11.53
CA ALA A 17 3.58 9.66 -12.45
C ALA A 17 4.30 8.36 -12.86
N TRP A 18 5.59 8.43 -13.18
CA TRP A 18 6.38 7.23 -13.48
C TRP A 18 6.54 6.32 -12.28
N PHE A 19 6.72 6.88 -11.09
CA PHE A 19 6.76 6.11 -9.86
C PHE A 19 5.45 5.31 -9.67
N CYS A 20 4.29 5.97 -9.75
CA CYS A 20 2.98 5.32 -9.66
C CYS A 20 2.77 4.25 -10.75
N ILE A 21 3.26 4.49 -11.98
CA ILE A 21 3.18 3.49 -13.06
C ILE A 21 4.02 2.26 -12.73
N ILE A 22 5.26 2.43 -12.28
CA ILE A 22 6.16 1.32 -11.96
C ILE A 22 5.60 0.51 -10.78
N VAL A 23 5.19 1.18 -9.71
CA VAL A 23 4.61 0.55 -8.52
C VAL A 23 3.30 -0.15 -8.86
N GLY A 24 2.41 0.52 -9.58
CA GLY A 24 1.13 -0.05 -10.00
C GLY A 24 1.30 -1.26 -10.94
N CYS A 25 2.25 -1.21 -11.88
CA CYS A 25 2.60 -2.36 -12.72
C CYS A 25 3.10 -3.54 -11.86
N TRP A 26 4.02 -3.28 -10.94
CA TRP A 26 4.53 -4.31 -10.04
C TRP A 26 3.42 -4.93 -9.19
N GLY A 27 2.57 -4.09 -8.57
CA GLY A 27 1.42 -4.55 -7.80
C GLY A 27 0.46 -5.40 -8.63
N THR A 28 0.17 -5.00 -9.86
CA THR A 28 -0.71 -5.76 -10.77
C THR A 28 -0.10 -7.11 -11.15
N ILE A 29 1.22 -7.20 -11.37
CA ILE A 29 1.92 -8.47 -11.63
C ILE A 29 1.84 -9.39 -10.41
N VAL A 30 2.08 -8.86 -9.21
CA VAL A 30 1.97 -9.63 -7.96
C VAL A 30 0.54 -10.15 -7.77
N THR A 31 -0.48 -9.32 -7.97
CA THR A 31 -1.88 -9.73 -7.93
C THR A 31 -2.17 -10.83 -8.95
N ALA A 32 -1.69 -10.72 -10.18
CA ALA A 32 -1.88 -11.74 -11.22
C ALA A 32 -1.26 -13.09 -10.81
N CYS A 33 -0.03 -13.08 -10.26
CA CYS A 33 0.60 -14.27 -9.73
C CYS A 33 -0.18 -14.87 -8.56
N GLN A 34 -0.77 -14.05 -7.69
CA GLN A 34 -1.59 -14.54 -6.57
C GLN A 34 -2.90 -15.16 -7.05
N VAL A 35 -3.56 -14.57 -8.06
CA VAL A 35 -4.76 -15.15 -8.68
C VAL A 35 -4.42 -16.51 -9.32
N TRP A 36 -3.27 -16.60 -10.00
CA TRP A 36 -2.80 -17.84 -10.61
C TRP A 36 -2.51 -18.95 -9.59
N ASN A 37 -1.87 -18.62 -8.47
CA ASN A 37 -1.52 -19.58 -7.42
C ASN A 37 -2.69 -19.93 -6.50
N GLY A 38 -3.83 -19.23 -6.62
CA GLY A 38 -4.98 -19.38 -5.75
C GLY A 38 -4.81 -18.71 -4.38
N PRO A 39 -5.90 -18.59 -3.61
CA PRO A 39 -5.84 -18.00 -2.28
C PRO A 39 -4.98 -18.86 -1.34
N PRO A 40 -4.26 -18.26 -0.39
CA PRO A 40 -3.55 -19.02 0.64
C PRO A 40 -4.54 -19.93 1.38
N PRO A 41 -4.15 -21.15 1.76
CA PRO A 41 -5.05 -22.06 2.48
C PRO A 41 -5.53 -21.43 3.79
N ALA A 42 -6.80 -21.67 4.13
CA ALA A 42 -7.35 -21.24 5.40
C ALA A 42 -6.61 -21.94 6.56
N PRO A 43 -6.41 -21.26 7.71
CA PRO A 43 -5.82 -21.90 8.88
C PRO A 43 -6.65 -23.12 9.30
N ALA A 44 -5.96 -24.20 9.71
CA ALA A 44 -6.60 -25.44 10.12
C ALA A 44 -7.43 -25.23 11.41
N ASP A 45 -8.55 -25.94 11.51
CA ASP A 45 -9.40 -25.94 12.70
C ASP A 45 -8.70 -26.66 13.87
N SER A 46 -7.76 -26.00 14.52
CA SER A 46 -7.26 -26.41 15.84
C SER A 46 -7.83 -25.49 16.92
N ASP A 47 -8.23 -26.06 18.05
CA ASP A 47 -8.85 -25.35 19.19
C ASP A 47 -8.00 -24.20 19.75
N GLU A 48 -6.69 -24.19 19.47
CA GLU A 48 -5.76 -23.13 19.88
C GLU A 48 -5.70 -21.97 18.87
N GLN A 49 -5.95 -22.18 17.57
CA GLN A 49 -5.95 -21.11 16.55
C GLN A 49 -7.30 -20.39 16.41
N PHE A 50 -8.30 -20.83 17.19
CA PHE A 50 -9.73 -20.60 16.98
C PHE A 50 -10.17 -19.13 16.95
N GLY A 51 -9.43 -18.22 17.62
CA GLY A 51 -9.78 -16.80 17.67
C GLY A 51 -9.02 -15.91 16.68
N PHE A 52 -7.69 -16.05 16.61
CA PHE A 52 -6.84 -15.11 15.89
C PHE A 52 -6.77 -15.40 14.38
N GLY A 53 -6.66 -16.68 13.99
CA GLY A 53 -6.56 -17.06 12.58
C GLY A 53 -7.87 -16.80 11.81
N ARG A 54 -9.00 -17.16 12.40
CA ARG A 54 -10.34 -17.00 11.77
C ARG A 54 -10.80 -15.55 11.63
N LEU A 55 -10.51 -14.66 12.58
CA LEU A 55 -10.86 -13.24 12.46
C LEU A 55 -9.92 -12.46 11.54
N ASN A 56 -8.62 -12.78 11.54
CA ASN A 56 -7.63 -12.02 10.77
C ASN A 56 -7.49 -12.50 9.34
N TYR A 57 -7.79 -13.77 9.02
CA TYR A 57 -7.67 -14.28 7.65
C TYR A 57 -8.60 -13.54 6.65
N PRO A 58 -9.89 -13.29 6.94
CA PRO A 58 -10.74 -12.48 6.06
C PRO A 58 -10.24 -11.05 5.92
N LEU A 59 -9.76 -10.44 7.02
CA LEU A 59 -9.20 -9.09 7.01
C LEU A 59 -7.93 -9.03 6.14
N MET A 60 -7.05 -10.03 6.25
CA MET A 60 -5.83 -10.15 5.44
C MET A 60 -6.14 -10.28 3.95
N LEU A 61 -7.13 -11.11 3.59
CA LEU A 61 -7.59 -11.23 2.20
C LEU A 61 -8.16 -9.90 1.70
N TRP A 62 -8.97 -9.22 2.51
CA TRP A 62 -9.52 -7.92 2.17
C TRP A 62 -8.43 -6.85 1.98
N MET A 63 -7.42 -6.81 2.85
CA MET A 63 -6.30 -5.88 2.72
C MET A 63 -5.47 -6.14 1.44
N LYS A 64 -5.29 -7.42 1.08
CA LYS A 64 -4.63 -7.83 -0.15
C LYS A 64 -5.42 -7.39 -1.40
N ASP A 65 -6.73 -7.60 -1.39
CA ASP A 65 -7.60 -7.19 -2.50
C ASP A 65 -7.66 -5.66 -2.62
N PHE A 66 -7.71 -4.96 -1.48
CA PHE A 66 -7.61 -3.50 -1.42
C PHE A 66 -6.31 -2.98 -2.04
N GLN A 67 -5.17 -3.58 -1.71
CA GLN A 67 -3.86 -3.21 -2.29
C GLN A 67 -3.83 -3.42 -3.81
N SER A 68 -4.48 -4.48 -4.30
CA SER A 68 -4.61 -4.75 -5.73
C SER A 68 -5.41 -3.66 -6.45
N VAL A 69 -6.52 -3.22 -5.84
CA VAL A 69 -7.32 -2.10 -6.36
C VAL A 69 -6.52 -0.80 -6.37
N CYS A 70 -5.81 -0.49 -5.28
CA CYS A 70 -4.93 0.69 -5.22
C CYS A 70 -3.88 0.67 -6.33
N SER A 71 -3.22 -0.46 -6.55
CA SER A 71 -2.18 -0.61 -7.59
C SER A 71 -2.71 -0.33 -8.99
N ILE A 72 -3.93 -0.79 -9.31
CA ILE A 72 -4.57 -0.54 -10.60
C ILE A 72 -4.94 0.94 -10.73
N VAL A 73 -5.50 1.55 -9.68
CA VAL A 73 -5.87 2.97 -9.70
C VAL A 73 -4.62 3.85 -9.84
N GLU A 74 -3.53 3.55 -9.13
CA GLU A 74 -2.27 4.27 -9.25
C GLU A 74 -1.64 4.16 -10.64
N LEU A 75 -1.73 2.98 -11.27
CA LEU A 75 -1.27 2.78 -12.63
C LEU A 75 -2.03 3.68 -13.60
N ILE A 76 -3.37 3.62 -13.57
CA ILE A 76 -4.23 4.41 -14.46
C ILE A 76 -4.04 5.90 -14.19
N ALA A 77 -4.08 6.30 -12.92
CA ALA A 77 -3.92 7.69 -12.52
C ALA A 77 -2.51 8.20 -12.85
N GLY A 78 -1.46 7.39 -12.73
CA GLY A 78 -0.10 7.74 -13.16
C GLY A 78 -0.03 8.07 -14.65
N VAL A 79 -0.60 7.21 -15.51
CA VAL A 79 -0.68 7.46 -16.96
C VAL A 79 -1.47 8.74 -17.26
N CYS A 80 -2.59 8.95 -16.59
CA CYS A 80 -3.42 10.15 -16.76
C CYS A 80 -2.78 11.41 -16.18
N LEU A 81 -1.94 11.29 -15.14
CA LEU A 81 -1.20 12.39 -14.55
C LEU A 81 -0.10 12.88 -15.50
N LEU A 82 0.52 11.99 -16.29
CA LEU A 82 1.39 12.43 -17.40
C LEU A 82 0.63 13.34 -18.37
N LYS A 83 -0.65 13.08 -18.62
CA LYS A 83 -1.49 13.94 -19.47
C LYS A 83 -2.07 15.16 -18.74
N LEU A 84 -1.62 15.45 -17.52
CA LEU A 84 -2.04 16.59 -16.68
C LEU A 84 -3.54 16.59 -16.35
N HIS A 85 -4.19 15.42 -16.27
CA HIS A 85 -5.59 15.36 -15.85
C HIS A 85 -5.78 15.74 -14.37
N ALA A 86 -6.68 16.68 -14.11
CA ALA A 86 -6.97 17.18 -12.76
C ALA A 86 -7.41 16.07 -11.78
N TRP A 87 -8.26 15.15 -12.27
CA TRP A 87 -8.78 14.04 -11.45
C TRP A 87 -7.67 13.06 -11.06
N ALA A 88 -6.64 12.87 -11.88
CA ALA A 88 -5.57 11.91 -11.63
C ALA A 88 -4.74 12.31 -10.41
N ARG A 89 -4.49 13.61 -10.24
CA ARG A 89 -3.86 14.18 -9.03
C ARG A 89 -4.68 13.85 -7.78
N ALA A 90 -5.99 14.08 -7.84
CA ALA A 90 -6.89 13.82 -6.72
C ALA A 90 -6.97 12.31 -6.41
N ALA A 91 -7.02 11.46 -7.42
CA ALA A 91 -7.04 10.01 -7.26
C ALA A 91 -5.77 9.50 -6.55
N ILE A 92 -4.57 9.91 -7.00
CA ILE A 92 -3.31 9.51 -6.35
C ILE A 92 -3.27 10.04 -4.92
N GLU A 93 -3.68 11.29 -4.69
CA GLU A 93 -3.71 11.85 -3.33
C GLU A 93 -4.63 11.06 -2.40
N VAL A 94 -5.84 10.71 -2.84
CA VAL A 94 -6.79 9.90 -2.06
C VAL A 94 -6.26 8.49 -1.82
N VAL A 95 -5.72 7.84 -2.85
CA VAL A 95 -5.15 6.50 -2.71
C VAL A 95 -3.99 6.51 -1.72
N SER A 96 -3.03 7.43 -1.84
CA SER A 96 -1.92 7.54 -0.89
C SER A 96 -2.38 7.73 0.56
N TRP A 97 -3.45 8.50 0.80
CA TRP A 97 -4.05 8.62 2.14
C TRP A 97 -4.67 7.31 2.63
N LEU A 98 -5.41 6.62 1.76
CA LEU A 98 -6.02 5.35 2.10
C LEU A 98 -4.97 4.26 2.35
N GLU A 99 -3.88 4.24 1.58
CA GLU A 99 -2.75 3.34 1.83
C GLU A 99 -2.09 3.64 3.17
N ILE A 100 -1.87 4.92 3.50
CA ILE A 100 -1.34 5.29 4.82
C ILE A 100 -2.24 4.78 5.95
N LEU A 101 -3.55 5.01 5.84
CA LEU A 101 -4.48 4.61 6.88
C LEU A 101 -4.60 3.08 6.98
N ILE A 102 -4.88 2.41 5.86
CA ILE A 102 -5.28 1.01 5.81
C ILE A 102 -4.08 0.09 5.79
N GLN A 103 -3.03 0.39 5.04
CA GLN A 103 -1.86 -0.49 4.93
C GLN A 103 -0.79 -0.20 5.98
N TYR A 104 -0.72 1.03 6.53
CA TYR A 104 0.34 1.37 7.50
C TYR A 104 -0.17 1.55 8.93
N ILE A 105 -1.23 2.34 9.16
CA ILE A 105 -1.71 2.59 10.52
C ILE A 105 -2.45 1.38 11.10
N LEU A 106 -3.40 0.78 10.37
CA LEU A 106 -4.17 -0.37 10.87
C LEU A 106 -3.28 -1.56 11.25
N PRO A 107 -2.29 -1.97 10.43
CA PRO A 107 -1.40 -3.08 10.78
C PRO A 107 -0.48 -2.78 11.95
N VAL A 108 -0.08 -1.51 12.17
CA VAL A 108 0.65 -1.13 13.39
C VAL A 108 -0.23 -1.34 14.62
N ILE A 109 -1.50 -0.95 14.57
CA ILE A 109 -2.45 -1.19 15.67
C ILE A 109 -2.58 -2.71 15.92
N GLY A 110 -2.74 -3.50 14.85
CA GLY A 110 -2.79 -4.96 14.93
C GLY A 110 -1.52 -5.59 15.49
N ALA A 111 -0.35 -5.09 15.09
CA ALA A 111 0.95 -5.56 15.58
C ALA A 111 1.15 -5.21 17.07
N VAL A 112 0.84 -3.98 17.49
CA VAL A 112 0.89 -3.55 18.89
C VAL A 112 -0.05 -4.42 19.74
N TRP A 113 -1.28 -4.64 19.28
CA TRP A 113 -2.22 -5.53 19.94
C TRP A 113 -1.64 -6.95 20.07
N THR A 114 -1.06 -7.49 19.00
CA THR A 114 -0.44 -8.82 19.00
C THR A 114 0.73 -8.91 19.98
N ILE A 115 1.58 -7.88 20.05
CA ILE A 115 2.71 -7.82 21.00
C ILE A 115 2.20 -7.74 22.45
N CYS A 116 1.17 -6.92 22.73
CA CYS A 116 0.57 -6.83 24.06
C CYS A 116 -0.08 -8.14 24.52
N TYR A 117 -0.61 -8.93 23.58
CA TYR A 117 -1.20 -10.25 23.86
C TYR A 117 -0.18 -11.40 23.71
N TYR A 118 1.06 -11.13 23.30
CA TYR A 118 2.12 -12.11 23.09
C TYR A 118 2.33 -13.08 24.26
N PRO A 119 2.32 -12.67 25.54
CA PRO A 119 2.48 -13.60 26.66
C PRO A 119 1.40 -14.71 26.68
N ARG A 120 0.22 -14.44 26.13
CA ARG A 120 -0.89 -15.40 26.05
C ARG A 120 -0.79 -16.32 24.85
N VAL A 121 -0.14 -15.91 23.75
CA VAL A 121 -0.03 -16.69 22.51
C VAL A 121 1.38 -17.27 22.26
N ARG A 122 2.32 -17.06 23.20
CA ARG A 122 3.71 -17.51 23.09
C ARG A 122 3.89 -19.00 22.78
N HIS A 123 2.93 -19.84 23.22
CA HIS A 123 2.96 -21.28 22.98
C HIS A 123 2.72 -21.64 21.52
N MET A 124 1.99 -20.80 20.77
CA MET A 124 1.74 -20.97 19.33
C MET A 124 2.93 -20.53 18.45
N LEU A 125 3.88 -19.80 19.02
CA LEU A 125 5.08 -19.29 18.34
C LEU A 125 6.35 -20.02 18.77
N ALA A 126 6.21 -21.10 19.56
CA ALA A 126 7.33 -21.80 20.19
C ALA A 126 8.30 -22.45 19.18
N ASP A 127 7.80 -22.78 17.98
CA ASP A 127 8.58 -23.42 16.91
C ASP A 127 9.33 -22.40 16.02
N LEU A 128 9.05 -21.10 16.17
CA LEU A 128 9.76 -20.07 15.41
C LEU A 128 11.03 -19.66 16.16
N SER A 129 12.16 -19.74 15.46
CA SER A 129 13.42 -19.22 16.02
C SER A 129 13.27 -17.73 16.33
N ALA A 130 13.83 -17.28 17.46
CA ALA A 130 13.81 -15.86 17.84
C ALA A 130 14.40 -14.95 16.73
N TRP A 131 15.33 -15.50 15.95
CA TRP A 131 15.92 -14.85 14.77
C TRP A 131 14.90 -14.65 13.64
N SER A 132 14.12 -15.67 13.30
CA SER A 132 13.07 -15.59 12.28
C SER A 132 12.02 -14.55 12.64
N VAL A 133 11.56 -14.55 13.91
CA VAL A 133 10.60 -13.56 14.41
C VAL A 133 11.16 -12.14 14.30
N THR A 134 12.41 -11.93 14.74
CA THR A 134 13.05 -10.61 14.74
C THR A 134 13.22 -10.07 13.31
N ILE A 135 13.68 -10.90 12.37
CA ILE A 135 13.85 -10.47 10.98
C ILE A 135 12.50 -10.15 10.33
N THR A 136 11.49 -11.01 10.52
CA THR A 136 10.16 -10.79 9.93
C THR A 136 9.52 -9.51 10.47
N PHE A 137 9.54 -9.29 11.79
CA PHE A 137 9.03 -8.05 12.38
C PHE A 137 9.85 -6.82 11.96
N GLY A 138 11.18 -6.94 11.89
CA GLY A 138 12.06 -5.84 11.47
C GLY A 138 11.79 -5.41 10.03
N LEU A 139 11.67 -6.36 9.11
CA LEU A 139 11.33 -6.09 7.70
C LEU A 139 9.93 -5.50 7.56
N PHE A 140 8.97 -6.00 8.35
CA PHE A 140 7.61 -5.46 8.36
C PHE A 140 7.59 -3.99 8.82
N ILE A 141 8.23 -3.66 9.95
CA ILE A 141 8.31 -2.28 10.45
C ILE A 141 9.02 -1.36 9.44
N PHE A 142 10.11 -1.84 8.84
CA PHE A 142 10.83 -1.09 7.81
C PHE A 142 9.94 -0.80 6.60
N GLN A 143 9.21 -1.80 6.11
CA GLN A 143 8.27 -1.65 5.01
C GLN A 143 7.18 -0.62 5.33
N LEU A 144 6.59 -0.67 6.53
CA LEU A 144 5.56 0.28 6.98
C LEU A 144 6.11 1.71 7.00
N ALA A 145 7.30 1.91 7.57
CA ALA A 145 7.92 3.22 7.71
C ALA A 145 8.27 3.82 6.33
N MET A 146 8.88 3.03 5.46
CA MET A 146 9.26 3.46 4.12
C MET A 146 8.04 3.75 3.25
N GLY A 147 7.03 2.86 3.28
CA GLY A 147 5.79 3.05 2.53
C GLY A 147 5.05 4.33 2.95
N ALA A 148 4.92 4.57 4.25
CA ALA A 148 4.28 5.78 4.77
C ALA A 148 5.05 7.04 4.40
N ALA A 149 6.39 7.01 4.48
CA ALA A 149 7.23 8.14 4.10
C ALA A 149 7.12 8.47 2.61
N VAL A 150 7.13 7.46 1.74
CA VAL A 150 6.98 7.64 0.28
C VAL A 150 5.62 8.23 -0.06
N ASN A 151 4.53 7.66 0.48
CA ASN A 151 3.18 8.17 0.26
C ASN A 151 3.02 9.60 0.81
N GLY A 152 3.61 9.89 1.97
CA GLY A 152 3.66 11.25 2.53
C GLY A 152 4.39 12.24 1.61
N ALA A 153 5.51 11.84 1.02
CA ALA A 153 6.25 12.65 0.05
C ALA A 153 5.43 12.90 -1.23
N ILE A 154 4.75 11.89 -1.76
CA ILE A 154 3.86 12.02 -2.92
C ILE A 154 2.78 13.07 -2.63
N ILE A 155 2.06 12.94 -1.51
CA ILE A 155 1.02 13.90 -1.10
C ILE A 155 1.60 15.32 -0.99
N TYR A 156 2.75 15.47 -0.34
CA TYR A 156 3.42 16.75 -0.19
C TYR A 156 3.71 17.41 -1.55
N TYR A 157 4.28 16.66 -2.51
CA TYR A 157 4.58 17.19 -3.83
C TYR A 157 3.33 17.44 -4.69
N LEU A 158 2.30 16.59 -4.59
CA LEU A 158 1.02 16.79 -5.31
C LEU A 158 0.29 18.05 -4.84
N ARG A 159 0.48 18.45 -3.58
CA ARG A 159 -0.07 19.69 -3.00
C ARG A 159 0.76 20.93 -3.29
N SER A 160 1.97 20.77 -3.85
CA SER A 160 2.83 21.91 -4.17
C SER A 160 2.16 22.85 -5.18
N LYS A 161 2.37 24.16 -5.01
CA LYS A 161 1.79 25.21 -5.86
C LYS A 161 2.07 24.95 -7.35
N LYS A 162 3.31 24.55 -7.68
CA LYS A 162 3.75 24.23 -9.05
C LYS A 162 2.94 23.10 -9.70
N VAL A 163 2.59 22.05 -8.94
CA VAL A 163 1.79 20.94 -9.46
C VAL A 163 0.32 21.35 -9.57
N ARG A 164 -0.21 22.09 -8.60
CA ARG A 164 -1.59 22.60 -8.62
C ARG A 164 -1.85 23.53 -9.81
N GLU A 165 -0.92 24.41 -10.13
CA GLU A 165 -1.04 25.33 -11.29
C GLU A 165 -0.88 24.59 -12.63
N ALA A 166 -0.08 23.53 -12.67
CA ALA A 166 0.11 22.73 -13.88
C ALA A 166 -1.10 21.84 -14.22
N VAL A 167 -1.81 21.35 -13.19
CA VAL A 167 -2.85 20.33 -13.32
C VAL A 167 -4.26 20.87 -13.08
N GLY A 168 -4.41 22.01 -12.40
CA GLY A 168 -5.65 22.79 -12.29
C GLY A 168 -5.89 23.67 -13.51
#